data_AF-A0A0A3IAZ2-F1
#
_entry.id   AF-A0A0A3IAZ2-F1
#
_cell.length_a   1.000
_cell.length_b   1.000
_cell.length_c   1.000
_cell.angle_alpha   90.00
_cell.angle_beta   90.00
_cell.angle_gamma   90.00
#
_symmetry.space_group_name_H-M   'P 1'
#
loop_
_entity.id
_entity.type
_entity.pdbx_description
1 polymer ?
#
loop_
_entity_poly.entity_id
_entity_poly.type
_entity_poly.pdbx_seq_one_letter_code
_entity_poly.pdbx_strand_id
1 'polypeptide(L)'
;MINKWFTTMECNGVKVDTIVDKTDLVEGEILTGKVYVAADSDVEKIDCIVLRVVKRAGGSTQIIGKSSVELVGSVHTKGSEFVDFEIIPDDRWACEEADEIIFQTVLVMGDGTEIEDEGVITYTFLED
;
A
#
# COMPACT_ATOMS: atom_id res chain seq x y z
N MET A 1 3.99 -10.18 -19.21
CA MET A 1 4.98 -10.15 -18.10
C MET A 1 4.20 -9.64 -16.91
N ILE A 2 4.12 -10.38 -15.80
CA ILE A 2 3.38 -9.91 -14.61
C ILE A 2 4.32 -8.92 -13.93
N ASN A 3 4.03 -7.62 -14.01
CA ASN A 3 4.77 -6.63 -13.23
C ASN A 3 4.26 -6.75 -11.79
N LYS A 4 5.14 -7.24 -10.92
CA LYS A 4 4.94 -7.23 -9.47
C LYS A 4 5.75 -6.09 -8.90
N TRP A 5 5.21 -5.42 -7.89
CA TRP A 5 5.96 -4.44 -7.13
C TRP A 5 6.27 -4.98 -5.74
N PHE A 6 7.49 -4.75 -5.30
CA PHE A 6 7.99 -5.17 -4.00
C PHE A 6 8.74 -4.01 -3.37
N THR A 7 8.41 -3.73 -2.12
CA THR A 7 9.18 -2.80 -1.30
C THR A 7 9.45 -3.35 0.08
N THR A 8 10.51 -2.84 0.68
CA THR A 8 10.91 -3.11 2.05
C THR A 8 11.14 -1.79 2.75
N MET A 9 10.44 -1.59 3.86
CA MET A 9 10.58 -0.45 4.74
C MET A 9 11.05 -0.94 6.10
N GLU A 10 12.04 -0.28 6.70
CA GLU A 10 12.52 -0.61 8.04
C GLU A 10 12.58 0.67 8.87
N CYS A 11 11.93 0.65 10.04
CA CYS A 11 12.02 1.74 10.98
C CYS A 11 11.83 1.27 12.42
N ASN A 12 12.66 1.80 13.32
CA ASN A 12 12.58 1.53 14.77
C ASN A 12 12.58 0.03 15.14
N GLY A 13 13.19 -0.83 14.33
CA GLY A 13 13.23 -2.28 14.57
C GLY A 13 11.98 -3.02 14.10
N VAL A 14 11.09 -2.37 13.35
CA VAL A 14 10.03 -3.01 12.58
C VAL A 14 10.38 -2.97 11.10
N LYS A 15 10.26 -4.12 10.46
CA LYS A 15 10.38 -4.31 9.02
C LYS A 15 8.99 -4.55 8.45
N VAL A 16 8.64 -3.81 7.42
CA VAL A 16 7.41 -3.97 6.63
C VAL A 16 7.82 -4.25 5.20
N ASP A 17 7.49 -5.43 4.71
CA ASP A 17 7.66 -5.80 3.31
C ASP A 17 6.28 -5.79 2.63
N THR A 18 6.12 -5.03 1.56
CA THR A 18 4.85 -4.96 0.82
C THR A 18 5.04 -5.55 -0.58
N ILE A 19 4.18 -6.49 -0.93
CA ILE A 19 4.14 -7.16 -2.23
C ILE A 19 2.80 -6.85 -2.88
N VAL A 20 2.83 -6.25 -4.07
CA VAL A 20 1.66 -6.10 -4.96
C VAL A 20 1.73 -7.20 -6.02
N ASP A 21 0.67 -8.00 -6.13
CA ASP A 21 0.66 -9.17 -7.00
C ASP A 21 0.61 -8.84 -8.49
N LYS A 22 -0.02 -7.72 -8.84
CA LYS A 22 -0.14 -7.23 -10.21
C LYS A 22 -0.23 -5.70 -10.20
N THR A 23 0.71 -5.04 -10.86
CA THR A 23 0.70 -3.57 -11.01
C THR A 23 -0.01 -3.10 -12.26
N ASP A 24 -0.29 -3.99 -13.22
CA ASP A 24 -1.05 -3.68 -14.43
C ASP A 24 -2.45 -4.27 -14.34
N LEU A 25 -3.42 -3.44 -14.00
CA LEU A 25 -4.80 -3.84 -13.77
C LEU A 25 -5.67 -3.46 -14.97
N VAL A 26 -6.68 -4.27 -15.26
CA VAL A 26 -7.75 -3.93 -16.19
C VAL A 26 -9.08 -3.78 -15.46
N GLU A 27 -10.06 -3.17 -16.13
CA GLU A 27 -11.41 -3.04 -15.60
C GLU A 27 -11.95 -4.38 -15.05
N GLY A 28 -12.46 -4.33 -13.81
CA GLY A 28 -12.98 -5.50 -13.09
C GLY A 28 -11.94 -6.29 -12.30
N GLU A 29 -10.65 -5.99 -12.42
CA GLU A 29 -9.62 -6.56 -11.55
C GLU A 29 -9.48 -5.80 -10.23
N ILE A 30 -9.06 -6.52 -9.18
CA ILE A 30 -8.83 -5.98 -7.83
C ILE A 30 -7.32 -5.85 -7.63
N LEU A 31 -6.87 -4.74 -7.03
CA LEU A 31 -5.48 -4.61 -6.60
C LEU A 31 -5.29 -5.45 -5.33
N THR A 32 -4.56 -6.55 -5.44
CA THR A 32 -4.31 -7.46 -4.32
C THR A 32 -2.82 -7.55 -3.98
N GLY A 33 -2.54 -7.93 -2.75
CA GLY A 33 -1.18 -8.19 -2.33
C GLY A 33 -1.07 -8.61 -0.88
N LYS A 34 0.16 -8.62 -0.38
CA LYS A 34 0.49 -9.02 0.98
C LYS A 34 1.41 -7.98 1.60
N VAL A 35 1.13 -7.65 2.86
CA VAL A 35 2.06 -6.92 3.73
C VAL A 35 2.59 -7.91 4.75
N TYR A 36 3.90 -8.00 4.85
CA TYR A 36 4.58 -8.75 5.90
C TYR A 36 5.15 -7.77 6.91
N VAL A 37 4.87 -8.00 8.18
CA VAL A 37 5.34 -7.16 9.28
C VAL A 37 6.15 -8.03 10.20
N ALA A 38 7.38 -7.64 10.50
CA ALA A 38 8.25 -8.30 11.46
C ALA A 38 8.86 -7.29 12.41
N ALA A 39 8.78 -7.56 13.71
CA ALA A 39 9.39 -6.72 14.74
C ALA A 39 10.36 -7.54 15.61
N ASP A 40 11.54 -6.97 15.85
CA ASP A 40 12.63 -7.70 16.53
C ASP A 40 12.53 -7.65 18.07
N SER A 41 11.67 -6.79 18.66
CA SER A 41 11.47 -6.63 20.11
C SER A 41 10.12 -5.97 20.44
N ASP A 42 9.81 -5.73 21.74
CA ASP A 42 8.70 -4.91 22.22
C ASP A 42 8.79 -3.46 21.69
N VAL A 43 8.53 -3.28 20.40
CA VAL A 43 8.57 -1.99 19.74
C VAL A 43 7.18 -1.37 19.87
N GLU A 44 7.00 -0.56 20.91
CA GLU A 44 5.80 0.24 21.21
C GLU A 44 5.45 1.33 20.17
N LYS A 45 5.87 1.22 18.90
CA LYS A 45 5.97 2.44 18.06
C LYS A 45 5.28 2.46 16.71
N ILE A 46 4.59 1.41 16.28
CA ILE A 46 3.72 1.51 15.09
C ILE A 46 2.27 1.49 15.55
N ASP A 47 1.53 2.51 15.12
CA ASP A 47 0.10 2.66 15.34
C ASP A 47 -0.67 1.84 14.31
N CYS A 48 -0.40 2.07 13.03
CA CYS A 48 -1.01 1.33 11.93
C CYS A 48 -0.19 1.38 10.64
N ILE A 49 -0.53 0.48 9.70
CA ILE A 49 -0.04 0.52 8.33
C ILE A 49 -1.21 0.90 7.42
N VAL A 50 -1.03 1.95 6.64
CA VAL A 50 -2.03 2.44 5.69
C VAL A 50 -1.55 2.16 4.27
N LEU A 51 -2.35 1.42 3.52
CA LEU A 51 -2.17 1.20 2.09
C LEU A 51 -3.12 2.12 1.36
N ARG A 52 -2.63 2.94 0.44
CA ARG A 52 -3.50 3.84 -0.32
C ARG A 52 -3.09 3.91 -1.78
N VAL A 53 -4.06 4.17 -2.62
CA VAL A 53 -3.88 4.44 -4.03
C VAL A 53 -4.13 5.91 -4.24
N VAL A 54 -3.16 6.59 -4.82
CA VAL A 54 -3.24 8.01 -5.15
C VAL A 54 -3.13 8.23 -6.64
N LYS A 55 -3.89 9.19 -7.13
CA LYS A 55 -3.83 9.69 -8.49
C LYS A 55 -3.10 11.03 -8.48
N ARG A 56 -2.03 11.15 -9.25
CA ARG A 56 -1.32 12.42 -9.48
C ARG A 56 -1.71 12.95 -10.86
N ALA A 57 -2.36 14.10 -10.87
CA ALA A 57 -2.90 14.75 -12.07
C ALA A 57 -2.65 16.26 -12.00
N GLY A 58 -1.94 16.83 -12.99
CA GLY A 58 -1.79 18.29 -13.12
C GLY A 58 -1.20 19.00 -11.88
N GLY A 59 -0.33 18.33 -11.12
CA GLY A 59 0.26 18.87 -9.87
C GLY A 59 -0.60 18.70 -8.62
N SER A 60 -1.76 18.02 -8.73
CA SER A 60 -2.61 17.65 -7.60
C SER A 60 -2.48 16.15 -7.31
N THR A 61 -2.53 15.78 -6.03
CA THR A 61 -2.54 14.38 -5.58
C THR A 61 -3.88 14.10 -4.89
N GLN A 62 -4.60 13.08 -5.34
CA GLN A 62 -5.89 12.68 -4.79
C GLN A 62 -5.85 11.21 -4.35
N ILE A 63 -6.33 10.90 -3.14
CA ILE A 63 -6.53 9.51 -2.70
C ILE A 63 -7.77 8.94 -3.38
N ILE A 64 -7.58 7.86 -4.16
CA ILE A 64 -8.62 7.17 -4.94
C ILE A 64 -8.86 5.73 -4.49
N GLY A 65 -8.04 5.22 -3.56
CA GLY A 65 -8.25 3.95 -2.89
C GLY A 65 -7.56 3.95 -1.54
N LYS A 66 -8.12 3.25 -0.55
CA LYS A 66 -7.49 3.13 0.77
C LYS A 66 -7.88 1.78 1.40
N SER A 67 -6.89 1.11 1.97
CA SER A 67 -7.04 0.00 2.89
C SER A 67 -6.12 0.23 4.08
N SER A 68 -6.58 -0.05 5.29
CA SER A 68 -5.77 0.10 6.49
C SER A 68 -5.64 -1.24 7.17
N VAL A 69 -4.41 -1.58 7.50
CA VAL A 69 -4.08 -2.73 8.33
C VAL A 69 -3.81 -2.18 9.73
N GLU A 70 -4.81 -2.32 10.60
CA GLU A 70 -4.61 -2.10 12.02
C GLU A 70 -3.85 -3.30 12.58
N LEU A 71 -2.68 -3.04 13.18
CA LEU A 71 -1.96 -4.08 13.91
C LEU A 71 -2.73 -4.29 15.22
N VAL A 72 -3.60 -5.31 15.26
CA VAL A 72 -4.50 -5.54 16.38
C VAL A 72 -3.69 -5.94 17.61
N GLY A 73 -3.54 -4.98 18.52
CA GLY A 73 -2.78 -5.15 19.76
C GLY A 73 -1.31 -4.84 19.53
N SER A 74 -0.70 -4.17 20.51
CA SER A 74 0.73 -3.91 20.55
C SER A 74 1.49 -5.10 20.00
N VAL A 75 2.39 -4.89 19.05
CA VAL A 75 3.41 -5.88 18.68
C VAL A 75 4.30 -6.07 19.92
N HIS A 76 3.78 -6.82 20.88
CA HIS A 76 4.36 -7.13 22.20
C HIS A 76 5.00 -8.51 22.18
N THR A 77 5.06 -9.14 21.00
CA THR A 77 5.60 -10.47 20.84
C THR A 77 6.48 -10.47 19.61
N LYS A 78 7.77 -10.78 19.81
CA LYS A 78 8.68 -11.26 18.78
C LYS A 78 7.91 -12.16 17.82
N GLY A 79 7.60 -11.64 16.64
CA GLY A 79 6.61 -12.26 15.78
C GLY A 79 6.60 -11.61 14.42
N SER A 80 6.13 -12.37 13.46
CA SER A 80 5.88 -11.88 12.13
C SER A 80 4.48 -12.25 11.67
N GLU A 81 3.84 -11.31 10.99
CA GLU A 81 2.47 -11.45 10.50
C GLU A 81 2.43 -11.16 9.00
N PHE A 82 1.61 -11.92 8.28
CA PHE A 82 1.23 -11.62 6.91
C PHE A 82 -0.21 -11.15 6.90
N VAL A 83 -0.45 -9.99 6.31
CA VAL A 83 -1.79 -9.45 6.10
C VAL A 83 -2.03 -9.33 4.61
N ASP A 84 -3.03 -10.07 4.12
CA ASP A 84 -3.55 -9.93 2.78
C ASP A 84 -4.35 -8.62 2.67
N PHE A 85 -4.18 -7.91 1.56
CA PHE A 85 -4.98 -6.72 1.25
C PHE A 85 -5.62 -6.81 -0.12
N GLU A 86 -6.76 -6.16 -0.23
CA GLU A 86 -7.53 -6.02 -1.46
C GLU A 86 -8.03 -4.57 -1.54
N ILE A 87 -7.79 -3.90 -2.66
CA ILE A 87 -8.33 -2.58 -2.96
C ILE A 87 -9.12 -2.68 -4.27
N ILE A 88 -10.43 -2.51 -4.17
CA ILE A 88 -11.35 -2.59 -5.30
C ILE A 88 -11.31 -1.24 -6.03
N PRO A 89 -10.94 -1.21 -7.33
CA PRO A 89 -11.00 0.01 -8.13
C PRO A 89 -12.43 0.55 -8.23
N ASP A 90 -12.56 1.87 -8.34
CA ASP A 90 -13.80 2.56 -8.65
C ASP A 90 -13.59 3.55 -9.81
N ASP A 91 -14.63 4.30 -10.19
CA ASP A 91 -14.60 5.24 -11.31
C ASP A 91 -13.43 6.25 -11.25
N ARG A 92 -12.89 6.53 -10.05
CA ARG A 92 -11.78 7.49 -9.86
C ARG A 92 -10.42 6.96 -10.32
N TRP A 93 -10.32 5.66 -10.61
CA TRP A 93 -9.13 5.04 -11.17
C TRP A 93 -9.01 5.28 -12.68
N ALA A 94 -10.04 5.84 -13.32
CA ALA A 94 -9.97 6.35 -14.69
C ALA A 94 -8.86 7.40 -14.81
N CYS A 95 -7.86 7.07 -15.62
CA CYS A 95 -6.73 7.93 -15.93
C CYS A 95 -6.84 8.44 -17.35
N GLU A 96 -6.60 9.74 -17.51
CA GLU A 96 -6.24 10.34 -18.78
C GLU A 96 -4.74 10.08 -19.04
N GLU A 97 -4.26 10.28 -20.27
CA GLU A 97 -2.88 9.94 -20.68
C GLU A 97 -1.77 10.62 -19.83
N ALA A 98 -2.09 11.69 -19.10
CA ALA A 98 -1.14 12.43 -18.28
C ALA A 98 -1.20 12.08 -16.77
N ASP A 99 -2.10 11.18 -16.38
CA ASP A 99 -2.31 10.81 -14.99
C ASP A 99 -1.40 9.65 -14.56
N GLU A 100 -0.88 9.71 -13.33
CA GLU A 100 -0.13 8.61 -12.73
C GLU A 100 -0.89 8.04 -11.53
N ILE A 101 -1.06 6.71 -11.51
CA ILE A 101 -1.60 6.00 -10.36
C ILE A 101 -0.45 5.41 -9.56
N ILE A 102 -0.47 5.67 -8.25
CA ILE A 102 0.58 5.25 -7.35
C ILE A 102 -0.04 4.52 -6.17
N PHE A 103 0.47 3.34 -5.90
CA PHE A 103 0.24 2.63 -4.65
C PHE A 103 1.27 3.10 -3.61
N GLN A 104 0.80 3.46 -2.43
CA GLN A 104 1.63 3.92 -1.33
C GLN A 104 1.44 3.01 -0.12
N THR A 105 2.55 2.53 0.44
CA THR A 105 2.59 1.92 1.77
C THR A 105 3.03 2.99 2.76
N VAL A 106 2.22 3.26 3.78
CA VAL A 106 2.50 4.27 4.81
C VAL A 106 2.55 3.59 6.17
N LEU A 107 3.66 3.71 6.88
CA LEU A 107 3.79 3.33 8.28
C LEU A 107 3.52 4.56 9.14
N VAL A 108 2.51 4.47 10.01
CA VAL A 108 2.19 5.52 10.98
C VAL A 108 2.75 5.11 12.33
N MET A 109 3.65 5.94 12.86
CA MET A 109 4.27 5.72 14.16
C MET A 109 3.38 6.26 15.28
N GLY A 110 3.55 5.75 16.51
CA GLY A 110 2.78 6.20 17.68
C GLY A 110 2.99 7.69 18.05
N ASP A 111 4.08 8.33 17.59
CA ASP A 111 4.30 9.76 17.73
C ASP A 111 3.68 10.62 16.61
N GLY A 112 3.04 9.98 15.62
CA GLY A 112 2.44 10.61 14.46
C GLY A 112 3.38 10.78 13.27
N THR A 113 4.65 10.36 13.37
CA THR A 113 5.57 10.33 12.23
C THR A 113 5.09 9.32 11.19
N GLU A 114 5.04 9.73 9.92
CA GLU A 114 4.70 8.88 8.79
C GLU A 114 5.96 8.60 7.94
N ILE A 115 6.14 7.34 7.56
CA ILE A 115 7.15 6.92 6.58
C ILE A 115 6.40 6.25 5.45
N GLU A 116 6.67 6.64 4.22
CA GLU A 116 5.99 6.10 3.04
C GLU A 116 6.96 5.59 1.98
N ASP A 117 6.50 4.57 1.25
CA ASP A 117 7.15 4.09 0.03
C ASP A 117 6.09 3.92 -1.08
N GLU A 118 6.50 4.15 -2.32
CA GLU A 118 5.61 4.35 -3.45
C GLU A 118 5.94 3.42 -4.62
N GLY A 119 4.90 2.87 -5.25
CA GLY A 119 5.00 2.06 -6.46
C GLY A 119 4.00 2.53 -7.51
N VAL A 120 4.46 2.67 -8.76
CA VAL A 120 3.57 3.02 -9.88
C VAL A 120 2.74 1.80 -10.27
N ILE A 121 1.44 2.01 -10.45
CA ILE A 121 0.51 1.02 -10.99
C ILE A 121 -0.20 1.59 -12.23
N THR A 122 -0.67 0.73 -13.11
CA THR A 122 -1.45 1.08 -14.30
C THR A 122 -2.85 0.48 -14.18
N TYR A 123 -3.85 1.22 -14.65
CA TYR A 123 -5.24 0.76 -14.71
C TYR A 123 -5.82 1.10 -16.08
N THR A 124 -6.26 0.09 -16.80
CA THR A 124 -6.75 0.22 -18.18
C THR A 124 -8.24 -0.12 -18.25
N PHE A 125 -9.04 0.82 -18.74
CA PHE A 125 -10.43 0.55 -19.09
C PHE A 125 -10.51 -0.30 -20.35
N LEU A 126 -11.37 -1.31 -20.34
CA LEU A 126 -11.67 -2.08 -21.54
C LEU A 126 -12.68 -1.25 -22.35
N GLU A 127 -12.21 -0.56 -23.39
CA GLU A 127 -13.10 0.02 -24.39
C GLU A 127 -13.79 -1.12 -25.17
N ASP A 128 -15.13 -1.09 -25.22
CA ASP A 128 -15.99 -2.07 -25.95
C ASP A 128 -15.90 -1.87 -27.48
#